data_AF-A0AAN8FD05-F1
#
_entry.id   AF-A0AAN8FD05-F1
#
_cell.length_a   1.000
_cell.length_b   1.000
_cell.length_c   1.000
_cell.angle_alpha   90.00
_cell.angle_beta   90.00
_cell.angle_gamma   90.00
#
_symmetry.space_group_name_H-M   'P 1'
#
loop_
_entity.id
_entity.type
_entity.pdbx_description
1 polymer ?
#
loop_
_entity_poly.entity_id
_entity_poly.type
_entity_poly.pdbx_seq_one_letter_code
_entity_poly.pdbx_strand_id
1 'polypeptide(L)'
;RLSVIGCVRDGQQYNIAQVFTDRHVRYQCKNDGSLDVLGCVDDGIFLDLGRDLLMNGMVHRCYQVGMTTFYHKFNCEFGRSLAECIASSSGMRARRIRRL
;
A
#
# COMPACT_ATOMS: atom_id res chain seq x y z
N ARG A 1 -25.66 20.49 5.30
CA ARG A 1 -24.70 19.86 4.35
C ARG A 1 -25.20 18.44 4.12
N LEU A 2 -25.59 18.07 2.89
CA LEU A 2 -26.05 16.71 2.57
C LEU A 2 -24.83 15.78 2.48
N SER A 3 -24.79 14.73 3.31
CA SER A 3 -23.82 13.63 3.20
C SER A 3 -24.34 12.63 2.18
N VAL A 4 -23.75 12.62 0.99
CA VAL A 4 -24.06 11.59 -0.02
C VAL A 4 -23.12 10.42 0.23
N ILE A 5 -23.65 9.37 0.87
CA ILE A 5 -22.93 8.12 1.11
C ILE A 5 -22.62 7.51 -0.25
N GLY A 6 -21.34 7.24 -0.49
CA GLY A 6 -20.85 6.53 -1.68
C GLY A 6 -20.54 5.07 -1.38
N CYS A 7 -19.71 4.83 -0.35
CA CYS A 7 -19.09 3.52 -0.12
C CYS A 7 -19.33 3.01 1.30
N VAL A 8 -19.33 1.68 1.45
CA VAL A 8 -19.33 0.99 2.74
C VAL A 8 -18.13 0.06 2.81
N ARG A 9 -17.35 0.16 3.90
CA ARG A 9 -16.21 -0.74 4.14
C ARG A 9 -16.13 -1.07 5.63
N ASP A 10 -16.05 -2.36 5.95
CA ASP A 10 -16.02 -2.87 7.33
C ASP A 10 -17.10 -2.24 8.23
N GLY A 11 -18.29 -2.04 7.67
CA GLY A 11 -19.44 -1.44 8.35
C GLY A 11 -19.43 0.09 8.45
N GLN A 12 -18.34 0.76 8.04
CA GLN A 12 -18.25 2.22 8.01
C GLN A 12 -18.70 2.80 6.68
N GLN A 13 -19.40 3.93 6.73
CA GLN A 13 -19.89 4.66 5.56
C GLN A 13 -18.97 5.83 5.21
N TYR A 14 -18.71 5.99 3.91
CA TYR A 14 -17.86 7.04 3.37
C TYR A 14 -18.62 7.84 2.32
N ASN A 15 -18.46 9.16 2.35
CA ASN A 15 -19.07 10.04 1.37
C ASN A 15 -18.37 9.89 0.01
N ILE A 16 -19.08 10.22 -1.07
CA ILE A 16 -18.47 10.31 -2.41
C ILE A 16 -17.26 11.24 -2.37
N ALA A 17 -16.18 10.82 -3.05
CA ALA A 17 -14.87 11.47 -3.12
C ALA A 17 -14.11 11.56 -1.79
N GLN A 18 -14.67 11.05 -0.68
CA GLN A 18 -13.97 10.99 0.60
C GLN A 18 -12.73 10.11 0.49
N VAL A 19 -11.62 10.64 1.00
CA VAL A 19 -10.36 9.90 1.08
C VAL A 19 -10.15 9.42 2.52
N PHE A 20 -9.90 8.13 2.67
CA PHE A 20 -9.68 7.50 3.96
C PHE A 20 -8.55 6.48 3.88
N THR A 21 -8.06 6.07 5.05
CA THR A 21 -7.01 5.07 5.16
C THR A 21 -7.55 3.92 5.98
N ASP A 22 -7.46 2.70 5.45
CA ASP A 22 -7.68 1.47 6.21
C ASP A 22 -6.36 0.69 6.24
N ARG A 23 -5.90 0.42 7.46
CA ARG A 23 -4.53 -0.08 7.73
C ARG A 23 -3.50 0.83 7.05
N HIS A 24 -2.81 0.32 6.04
CA HIS A 24 -1.81 1.07 5.30
C HIS A 24 -2.27 1.52 3.92
N VAL A 25 -3.50 1.24 3.49
CA VAL A 25 -3.95 1.55 2.13
C VAL A 25 -4.85 2.78 2.15
N ARG A 26 -4.54 3.73 1.27
CA ARG A 26 -5.31 4.97 1.10
C ARG A 26 -6.28 4.81 -0.06
N TYR A 27 -7.55 5.00 0.23
CA TYR A 27 -8.66 4.83 -0.70
C TYR A 27 -9.35 6.16 -0.98
N GLN A 28 -9.91 6.29 -2.18
CA GLN A 28 -10.94 7.28 -2.48
C GLN A 28 -12.26 6.57 -2.78
N CYS A 29 -13.31 7.01 -2.08
CA CYS A 29 -14.65 6.50 -2.33
C CYS A 29 -15.24 7.08 -3.62
N LYS A 30 -15.77 6.21 -4.49
CA LYS A 30 -16.41 6.57 -5.76
C LYS A 30 -17.93 6.67 -5.61
N ASN A 31 -18.56 7.28 -6.60
CA ASN A 31 -20.02 7.46 -6.62
C ASN A 31 -20.79 6.15 -6.89
N ASP A 32 -20.16 5.16 -7.51
CA ASP A 32 -20.72 3.83 -7.77
C ASP A 32 -20.48 2.84 -6.61
N GLY A 33 -19.94 3.33 -5.49
CA GLY A 33 -19.60 2.52 -4.31
C GLY A 33 -18.30 1.75 -4.41
N SER A 34 -17.59 1.83 -5.53
CA SER A 34 -16.24 1.27 -5.65
C SER A 34 -15.19 2.12 -4.92
N LEU A 35 -14.00 1.54 -4.72
CA LEU A 35 -12.86 2.20 -4.08
C LEU A 35 -11.70 2.30 -5.06
N ASP A 36 -11.23 3.52 -5.30
CA ASP A 36 -9.94 3.74 -5.96
C ASP A 36 -8.83 3.59 -4.92
N VAL A 37 -7.81 2.77 -5.23
CA VAL A 37 -6.58 2.70 -4.45
C VAL A 37 -5.66 3.81 -4.90
N LEU A 38 -5.36 4.76 -4.02
CA LEU A 38 -4.45 5.86 -4.31
C LEU A 38 -2.99 5.46 -4.04
N GLY A 39 -2.77 4.67 -3.00
CA GLY A 39 -1.43 4.32 -2.54
C GLY A 39 -1.44 3.79 -1.12
N CYS A 40 -0.27 3.83 -0.48
CA CYS A 40 -0.09 3.38 0.88
C CYS A 40 0.40 4.50 1.79
N VAL A 41 0.05 4.42 3.08
CA VAL A 41 0.46 5.35 4.13
C VAL A 41 1.11 4.59 5.27
N ASP A 42 2.26 5.08 5.73
CA ASP A 42 2.94 4.56 6.91
C ASP A 42 3.72 5.69 7.59
N ASP A 43 3.54 5.88 8.90
CA ASP A 43 4.24 6.91 9.69
C ASP A 43 4.26 8.32 9.04
N GLY A 44 3.15 8.73 8.42
CA GLY A 44 3.01 10.03 7.76
C GLY A 44 3.59 10.11 6.33
N ILE A 45 4.23 9.04 5.85
CA ILE A 45 4.72 8.92 4.48
C ILE A 45 3.56 8.46 3.60
N PHE A 46 3.35 9.12 2.46
CA PHE A 46 2.48 8.64 1.40
C PHE A 46 3.31 8.11 0.23
N LEU A 47 2.94 6.93 -0.26
CA LEU A 47 3.60 6.25 -1.38
C LEU A 47 2.55 5.87 -2.42
N ASP A 48 2.68 6.36 -3.65
CA ASP A 48 1.77 6.00 -4.73
C ASP A 48 1.76 4.48 -4.97
N LEU A 49 0.63 3.96 -5.44
CA LEU A 49 0.52 2.56 -5.83
C LEU A 49 1.56 2.19 -6.91
N GLY A 50 2.27 1.09 -6.71
CA GLY A 50 3.32 0.60 -7.61
C GLY A 50 4.69 1.24 -7.38
N ARG A 51 4.83 2.10 -6.37
CA ARG A 51 6.12 2.72 -6.03
C ARG A 51 6.79 2.02 -4.86
N ASP A 52 8.10 2.18 -4.84
CA ASP A 52 9.00 1.81 -3.76
C ASP A 52 9.82 3.03 -3.34
N LEU A 53 10.12 3.15 -2.05
CA LEU A 53 10.92 4.23 -1.47
C LEU A 53 11.93 3.64 -0.48
N LEU A 54 13.21 3.99 -0.62
CA LEU A 54 14.23 3.73 0.40
C LEU A 54 14.42 5.00 1.24
N MET A 55 14.12 4.92 2.52
CA MET A 55 14.31 6.02 3.46
C MET A 55 14.77 5.50 4.81
N ASN A 56 15.80 6.12 5.39
CA ASN A 56 16.33 5.76 6.71
C ASN A 56 16.66 4.25 6.84
N GLY A 57 17.22 3.64 5.79
CA GLY A 57 17.55 2.22 5.77
C GLY A 57 16.35 1.28 5.61
N MET A 58 15.13 1.79 5.42
CA MET A 58 13.94 0.98 5.23
C MET A 58 13.39 1.14 3.81
N VAL A 59 13.08 0.01 3.16
CA VAL A 59 12.29 0.01 1.93
C VAL A 59 10.83 -0.04 2.29
N HIS A 60 10.09 0.95 1.80
CA HIS A 60 8.64 1.06 1.83
C HIS A 60 8.12 0.70 0.43
N ARG A 61 7.16 -0.21 0.36
CA ARG A 61 6.64 -0.74 -0.91
C ARG A 61 5.12 -0.78 -0.90
N CYS A 62 4.49 -0.18 -1.90
CA CYS A 62 3.05 -0.24 -2.12
C CYS A 62 2.77 -0.90 -3.46
N TYR A 63 2.13 -2.07 -3.47
CA TYR A 63 1.91 -2.84 -4.69
C TYR A 63 0.59 -3.61 -4.64
N GLN A 64 0.11 -4.02 -5.80
CA GLN A 64 -1.14 -4.77 -5.93
C GLN A 64 -0.88 -6.14 -6.56
N VAL A 65 -1.55 -7.16 -6.01
CA VAL A 65 -1.60 -8.51 -6.59
C VAL A 65 -3.07 -8.88 -6.75
N GLY A 66 -3.53 -9.01 -8.00
CA GLY A 66 -4.95 -9.13 -8.31
C GLY A 66 -5.72 -7.90 -7.85
N MET A 67 -6.69 -8.07 -6.97
CA MET A 67 -7.48 -6.96 -6.39
C MET A 67 -6.96 -6.51 -5.01
N THR A 68 -5.93 -7.18 -4.47
CA THR A 68 -5.45 -6.92 -3.12
C THR A 68 -4.23 -6.01 -3.16
N THR A 69 -4.31 -4.89 -2.45
CA THR A 69 -3.18 -3.98 -2.25
C THR A 69 -2.42 -4.35 -0.99
N PHE A 70 -1.09 -4.34 -1.08
CA PHE A 70 -0.17 -4.70 -0.02
C PHE A 70 0.80 -3.55 0.24
N TYR A 71 0.97 -3.24 1.52
CA TYR A 71 2.08 -2.44 2.01
C TYR A 71 3.11 -3.36 2.66
N HIS A 72 4.35 -3.30 2.20
CA HIS A 72 5.48 -4.03 2.76
C HIS A 72 6.57 -3.06 3.21
N LYS A 73 7.13 -3.29 4.41
CA LYS A 73 8.24 -2.53 4.98
C LYS A 73 9.33 -3.48 5.42
N PHE A 74 10.57 -3.26 4.98
CA PHE A 74 11.70 -4.13 5.34
C PHE A 74 13.03 -3.38 5.34
N ASN A 75 13.99 -3.89 6.12
CA ASN A 75 15.31 -3.29 6.26
C ASN A 75 16.14 -3.48 4.98
N CYS A 76 16.93 -2.47 4.65
CA CYS A 76 17.88 -2.43 3.55
C CYS A 76 19.27 -2.17 4.12
N GLU A 77 20.21 -3.03 3.78
CA GLU A 77 21.58 -2.94 4.30
C GLU A 77 22.25 -1.62 3.89
N PHE A 78 23.05 -1.07 4.80
CA PHE A 78 23.76 0.19 4.58
C PHE A 78 24.63 0.12 3.32
N GLY A 79 24.64 1.20 2.54
CA GLY A 79 25.40 1.33 1.30
C GLY A 79 24.74 0.69 0.07
N ARG A 80 23.59 0.02 0.20
CA ARG A 80 22.83 -0.49 -0.95
C ARG A 80 21.86 0.53 -1.50
N SER A 81 21.66 0.48 -2.82
CA SER A 81 20.60 1.18 -3.53
C SER A 81 19.23 0.51 -3.31
N LEU A 82 18.17 1.28 -3.55
CA LEU A 82 16.80 0.77 -3.53
C LEU A 82 16.62 -0.47 -4.44
N ALA A 83 17.16 -0.41 -5.66
CA ALA A 83 17.04 -1.50 -6.63
C ALA A 83 17.69 -2.81 -6.12
N GLU A 84 18.87 -2.72 -5.49
CA GLU A 84 19.55 -3.88 -4.91
C GLU A 84 18.77 -4.50 -3.75
N CYS A 85 18.19 -3.69 -2.88
CA CYS A 85 17.38 -4.16 -1.75
C CYS A 85 16.04 -4.78 -2.19
N ILE A 86 15.43 -4.25 -3.25
CA ILE A 86 14.25 -4.85 -3.86
C ILE A 86 14.57 -6.24 -4.42
N ALA A 87 15.63 -6.35 -5.21
CA ALA A 87 16.02 -7.60 -5.87
C ALA A 87 16.33 -8.72 -4.86
N SER A 88 16.98 -8.40 -3.74
CA SER A 88 17.30 -9.37 -2.69
C SER A 88 16.05 -9.87 -1.95
N SER A 89 15.06 -9.01 -1.71
CA SER A 89 13.82 -9.36 -1.00
C SER A 89 12.94 -10.34 -1.79
N SER A 90 12.84 -10.16 -3.12
CA SER A 90 12.05 -11.00 -4.01
C SER A 90 12.60 -12.44 -4.08
N GLY A 91 13.94 -12.59 -4.07
CA GLY A 91 14.60 -13.89 -4.03
C GLY A 91 14.40 -14.64 -2.71
N MET A 92 14.32 -13.91 -1.59
CA MET A 92 14.09 -14.49 -0.26
C MET A 92 12.68 -15.11 -0.15
N ARG A 93 11.67 -14.46 -0.73
CA ARG A 93 10.28 -14.96 -0.76
C ARG A 93 10.17 -16.25 -1.60
N ALA A 94 10.82 -16.30 -2.76
CA ALA A 94 10.86 -17.51 -3.60
C ALA A 94 11.57 -18.69 -2.90
N ARG A 95 12.66 -18.43 -2.16
CA ARG A 95 13.36 -19.46 -1.38
C ARG A 95 12.53 -20.00 -0.22
N ARG A 96 11.71 -19.16 0.41
CA ARG A 96 10.85 -19.56 1.54
C ARG A 96 9.68 -20.46 1.09
N ILE A 97 9.10 -20.19 -0.07
CA ILE A 97 8.03 -21.01 -0.66
C ILE A 97 8.55 -22.41 -1.05
N ARG A 98 9.80 -22.54 -1.52
CA ARG A 98 10.39 -23.84 -1.89
C ARG A 98 10.77 -24.74 -0.70
N ARG A 99 10.64 -24.26 0.53
CA ARG A 99 10.98 -25.01 1.76
C ARG A 99 9.75 -25.47 2.55
N LEU A 100 8.55 -25.25 2.00
CA LEU A 100 7.28 -25.82 2.46
C LEU A 100 6.86 -26.91 1.48
#